data_AF-A0A1C4CN89-F1
#
_entry.id   AF-A0A1C4CN89-F1
#
_cell.length_a   1.000
_cell.length_b   1.000
_cell.length_c   1.000
_cell.angle_alpha   90.00
_cell.angle_beta   90.00
_cell.angle_gamma   90.00
#
_symmetry.space_group_name_H-M   'P 1'
#
loop_
_entity.id
_entity.type
_entity.pdbx_description
1 polymer ?
#
loop_
_entity_poly.entity_id
_entity_poly.type
_entity_poly.pdbx_seq_one_letter_code
_entity_poly.pdbx_strand_id
1 'polypeptide(L)'
;LPQKFELVGKDRDGYEVVKYGFELKQWFVIRQMPGTGRHSIKSSGYKPSLTEKDRDKNPERYSHTNSQAWCESLGYRLPHIRDLTNAKCTFTIFGPEVCKGAVSATPISPAFQAYQRRIGAGMTGEWGDLTLYRIGLDYFYTSKAEVWTDDTHTPIYNNPHPFTVWLVKGSITPNMTSIWSSSRCIMNDGYPNSFCQAAALCVTP
;
A
#
# COMPACT_ATOMS: atom_id res chain seq x y z
N LEU A 1 -5.73 1.80 -20.80
CA LEU A 1 -4.62 2.69 -20.34
C LEU A 1 -3.40 2.35 -21.18
N PRO A 2 -2.55 3.30 -21.56
CA PRO A 2 -2.40 4.68 -21.05
C PRO A 2 -3.51 5.66 -21.45
N GLN A 3 -3.67 6.76 -20.70
CA GLN A 3 -4.59 7.86 -21.01
C GLN A 3 -3.88 9.22 -20.92
N LYS A 4 -4.02 10.05 -21.96
CA LYS A 4 -3.45 11.39 -22.01
C LYS A 4 -4.40 12.40 -21.39
N PHE A 5 -3.86 13.26 -20.53
CA PHE A 5 -4.54 14.39 -19.93
C PHE A 5 -3.79 15.67 -20.29
N GLU A 6 -4.53 16.75 -20.48
CA GLU A 6 -3.98 18.09 -20.66
C GLU A 6 -4.66 19.05 -19.67
N LEU A 7 -3.84 19.69 -18.84
CA LEU A 7 -4.26 20.78 -17.98
C LEU A 7 -4.06 22.08 -18.73
N VAL A 8 -5.13 22.83 -18.95
CA VAL A 8 -5.09 24.14 -19.62
C VAL A 8 -5.24 25.24 -18.57
N GLY A 9 -4.20 26.03 -18.37
CA GLY A 9 -4.24 27.23 -17.56
C GLY A 9 -4.73 28.41 -18.38
N LYS A 10 -5.82 29.03 -17.92
CA LYS A 10 -6.40 30.24 -18.51
C LYS A 10 -6.12 31.45 -17.63
N ASP A 11 -5.94 32.62 -18.24
CA ASP A 11 -5.87 33.88 -17.50
C ASP A 11 -7.27 34.32 -17.01
N ARG A 12 -7.32 35.49 -16.36
CA ARG A 12 -8.58 36.04 -15.82
C ARG A 12 -9.63 36.35 -16.90
N ASP A 13 -9.17 36.58 -18.13
CA ASP A 13 -9.99 36.98 -19.27
C ASP A 13 -10.40 35.74 -20.09
N GLY A 14 -9.96 34.54 -19.67
CA GLY A 14 -10.33 33.25 -20.24
C GLY A 14 -9.41 32.77 -21.36
N TYR A 15 -8.32 33.49 -21.65
CA TYR A 15 -7.35 33.11 -22.67
C TYR A 15 -6.43 32.01 -22.17
N GLU A 16 -6.20 31.00 -23.00
CA GLU A 16 -5.27 29.92 -22.70
C GLU A 16 -3.82 30.45 -22.72
N VAL A 17 -3.14 30.39 -21.58
CA VAL A 17 -1.78 30.93 -21.42
C VAL A 17 -0.74 29.84 -21.17
N VAL A 18 -1.14 28.67 -20.69
CA VAL A 18 -0.25 27.53 -20.46
C VAL A 18 -0.98 26.21 -20.63
N LYS A 19 -0.27 25.20 -21.15
CA LYS A 19 -0.75 23.83 -21.25
C LYS A 19 0.27 22.87 -20.65
N TYR A 20 -0.20 21.92 -19.86
CA TYR A 20 0.62 20.88 -19.27
C TYR A 20 -0.01 19.52 -19.54
N GLY A 21 0.66 18.73 -20.39
CA GLY A 21 0.22 17.38 -20.75
C GLY A 21 0.95 16.31 -19.95
N PHE A 22 0.23 15.28 -19.52
CA PHE A 22 0.82 14.07 -18.94
C PHE A 22 0.04 12.81 -19.34
N GLU A 23 0.73 11.67 -19.33
CA GLU A 23 0.15 10.37 -19.64
C GLU A 23 0.02 9.55 -18.36
N LEU A 24 -1.23 9.30 -17.95
CA LEU A 24 -1.51 8.46 -16.81
C LEU A 24 -1.40 6.98 -17.22
N LYS A 25 -0.49 6.26 -16.56
CA LYS A 25 -0.20 4.86 -16.87
C LYS A 25 -1.08 3.88 -16.11
N GLN A 26 -1.40 4.19 -14.86
CA GLN A 26 -2.08 3.29 -13.93
C GLN A 26 -3.07 4.05 -13.06
N TRP A 27 -4.19 3.41 -12.73
CA TRP A 27 -5.08 3.88 -11.66
C TRP A 27 -4.94 2.98 -10.45
N PHE A 28 -5.02 3.59 -9.27
CA PHE A 28 -5.00 2.88 -8.00
C PHE A 28 -6.28 3.15 -7.23
N VAL A 29 -6.83 2.11 -6.62
CA VAL A 29 -8.01 2.18 -5.75
C VAL A 29 -7.65 1.54 -4.43
N ILE A 30 -7.76 2.31 -3.35
CA ILE A 30 -7.49 1.80 -1.99
C ILE A 30 -8.81 1.50 -1.29
N ARG A 31 -8.92 0.31 -0.70
CA ARG A 31 -9.99 0.02 0.24
C ARG A 31 -9.64 0.76 1.50
N GLN A 32 -10.48 1.73 1.88
CA GLN A 32 -10.23 2.49 3.10
C GLN A 32 -9.91 1.55 4.25
N MET A 33 -8.71 1.73 4.77
CA MET A 33 -8.27 1.09 5.97
C MET A 33 -9.14 1.56 7.13
N PRO A 34 -9.46 0.67 8.07
CA PRO A 34 -10.19 1.04 9.23
C PRO A 34 -9.33 1.97 10.11
N GLY A 35 -9.76 3.22 10.24
CA GLY A 35 -9.17 4.22 11.12
C GLY A 35 -8.87 5.58 10.48
N THR A 36 -9.21 5.79 9.21
CA THR A 36 -8.50 6.82 8.41
C THR A 36 -9.39 7.89 7.77
N GLY A 37 -10.64 7.99 8.22
CA GLY A 37 -11.55 9.09 7.90
C GLY A 37 -11.57 10.11 9.03
N ARG A 38 -11.26 11.38 8.70
CA ARG A 38 -11.30 12.61 9.53
C ARG A 38 -11.96 12.42 10.91
N HIS A 39 -11.21 11.95 11.91
CA HIS A 39 -11.53 12.27 13.30
C HIS A 39 -10.77 13.53 13.68
N SER A 40 -11.56 14.57 13.91
CA SER A 40 -11.18 15.75 14.67
C SER A 40 -10.44 15.34 15.93
N ILE A 41 -9.26 15.94 16.13
CA ILE A 41 -8.68 16.10 17.46
C ILE A 41 -9.76 16.70 18.36
N LYS A 42 -10.28 15.93 19.33
CA LYS A 42 -10.81 16.48 20.58
C LYS A 42 -10.43 15.56 21.75
N SER A 43 -9.52 16.09 22.57
CA SER A 43 -9.33 15.84 24.01
C SER A 43 -9.09 14.39 24.51
N SER A 44 -7.85 14.13 24.93
CA SER A 44 -7.42 13.35 26.12
C SER A 44 -8.13 12.04 26.50
N GLY A 45 -8.71 11.32 25.55
CA GLY A 45 -9.22 9.96 25.78
C GLY A 45 -9.15 9.15 24.50
N TYR A 46 -8.39 8.05 24.50
CA TYR A 46 -8.39 7.10 23.39
C TYR A 46 -9.80 6.51 23.24
N LYS A 47 -10.46 6.84 22.13
CA LYS A 47 -11.70 6.18 21.71
C LYS A 47 -11.43 5.50 20.37
N PRO A 48 -11.64 4.17 20.27
CA PRO A 48 -11.49 3.47 19.00
C PRO A 48 -12.41 4.10 17.96
N SER A 49 -11.87 4.41 16.79
CA SER A 49 -12.69 4.91 15.68
C SER A 49 -13.77 3.88 15.30
N LEU A 50 -14.87 4.33 14.69
CA LEU A 50 -15.95 3.44 14.20
C LEU A 50 -15.40 2.28 13.35
N THR A 51 -14.31 2.55 12.64
CA THR A 51 -13.71 1.64 11.71
C THR A 51 -12.66 0.73 12.38
N GLU A 52 -11.94 1.17 13.42
CA GLU A 52 -11.18 0.25 14.29
C GLU A 52 -12.11 -0.82 14.90
N LYS A 53 -13.34 -0.43 15.27
CA LYS A 53 -14.36 -1.39 15.70
C LYS A 53 -14.78 -2.33 14.58
N ASP A 54 -14.88 -1.86 13.33
CA ASP A 54 -15.20 -2.72 12.19
C ASP A 54 -14.08 -3.70 11.87
N ARG A 55 -12.82 -3.28 12.00
CA ARG A 55 -11.64 -4.15 11.86
C ARG A 55 -11.65 -5.24 12.90
N ASP A 56 -11.88 -4.87 14.16
CA ASP A 56 -11.84 -5.83 15.25
C ASP A 56 -13.01 -6.82 15.17
N LYS A 57 -14.14 -6.40 14.58
CA LYS A 57 -15.29 -7.28 14.28
C LYS A 57 -15.13 -8.11 13.00
N ASN A 58 -14.43 -7.60 11.98
CA ASN A 58 -14.32 -8.23 10.65
C ASN A 58 -12.87 -8.28 10.15
N PRO A 59 -11.94 -8.91 10.88
CA PRO A 59 -10.52 -8.85 10.55
C PRO A 59 -10.17 -9.59 9.25
N GLU A 60 -10.94 -10.62 8.88
CA GLU A 60 -10.77 -11.34 7.61
C GLU A 60 -10.97 -10.44 6.39
N ARG A 61 -11.76 -9.36 6.50
CA ARG A 61 -12.01 -8.41 5.40
C ARG A 61 -10.73 -7.80 4.83
N TYR A 62 -9.67 -7.74 5.65
CA TYR A 62 -8.37 -7.15 5.33
C TYR A 62 -7.26 -8.19 5.11
N SER A 63 -7.60 -9.47 5.13
CA SER A 63 -6.69 -10.54 4.71
C SER A 63 -6.20 -10.32 3.28
N HIS A 64 -5.05 -10.90 2.93
CA HIS A 64 -4.53 -10.88 1.56
C HIS A 64 -5.55 -11.46 0.57
N THR A 65 -6.10 -12.64 0.84
CA THR A 65 -7.06 -13.32 -0.06
C THR A 65 -8.33 -12.48 -0.28
N ASN A 66 -8.90 -11.88 0.76
CA ASN A 66 -10.08 -11.02 0.59
C ASN A 66 -9.74 -9.66 -0.04
N SER A 67 -8.51 -9.18 0.12
CA SER A 67 -8.02 -8.00 -0.58
C SER A 67 -7.88 -8.27 -2.09
N GLN A 68 -7.33 -9.44 -2.45
CA GLN A 68 -7.23 -9.90 -3.83
C GLN A 68 -8.62 -10.05 -4.46
N ALA A 69 -9.52 -10.80 -3.82
CA ALA A 69 -10.88 -11.00 -4.32
C ALA A 69 -11.64 -9.68 -4.50
N TRP A 70 -11.41 -8.70 -3.60
CA TRP A 70 -11.98 -7.37 -3.75
C TRP A 70 -11.41 -6.63 -4.96
N CYS A 71 -10.09 -6.64 -5.19
CA CYS A 71 -9.50 -6.05 -6.38
C CYS A 71 -10.03 -6.68 -7.67
N GLU A 72 -10.09 -8.01 -7.72
CA GLU A 72 -10.62 -8.76 -8.87
C GLU A 72 -12.09 -8.41 -9.14
N SER A 73 -12.90 -8.22 -8.09
CA SER A 73 -14.31 -7.79 -8.22
C SER A 73 -14.48 -6.41 -8.86
N LEU A 74 -13.45 -5.56 -8.81
CA LEU A 74 -13.43 -4.25 -9.47
C LEU A 74 -12.90 -4.33 -10.92
N GLY A 75 -12.42 -5.49 -11.37
CA GLY A 75 -11.66 -5.64 -12.61
C GLY A 75 -10.20 -5.18 -12.50
N TYR A 76 -9.67 -5.12 -11.28
CA TYR A 76 -8.30 -4.70 -10.95
C TYR A 76 -7.51 -5.90 -10.42
N ARG A 77 -6.22 -5.72 -10.16
CA ARG A 77 -5.38 -6.71 -9.47
C ARG A 77 -4.69 -6.09 -8.26
N LEU A 78 -4.13 -6.93 -7.39
CA LEU A 78 -3.15 -6.45 -6.43
C LEU A 78 -1.90 -5.93 -7.17
N PRO A 79 -1.23 -4.90 -6.62
CA PRO A 79 -0.02 -4.35 -7.23
C PRO A 79 1.15 -5.31 -7.08
N HIS A 80 2.08 -5.23 -8.01
CA HIS A 80 3.43 -5.74 -7.78
C HIS A 80 4.28 -4.66 -7.08
N ILE A 81 5.39 -5.04 -6.45
CA ILE A 81 6.32 -4.09 -5.81
C ILE A 81 6.74 -2.99 -6.78
N ARG A 82 7.01 -3.33 -8.05
CA ARG A 82 7.35 -2.38 -9.11
C ARG A 82 6.26 -1.35 -9.43
N ASP A 83 5.00 -1.65 -9.14
CA ASP A 83 3.92 -0.66 -9.30
C ASP A 83 3.99 0.39 -8.18
N LEU A 84 4.61 0.05 -7.04
CA LEU A 84 4.56 0.85 -5.81
C LEU A 84 5.86 1.58 -5.48
N THR A 85 7.03 0.99 -5.73
CA THR A 85 8.29 1.55 -5.23
C THR A 85 9.53 1.11 -6.00
N ASN A 86 10.53 1.99 -6.05
CA ASN A 86 11.89 1.66 -6.46
C ASN A 86 12.84 1.40 -5.28
N ALA A 87 12.34 1.27 -4.04
CA ALA A 87 13.17 0.93 -2.90
C ALA A 87 13.86 -0.42 -3.10
N LYS A 88 15.08 -0.57 -2.57
CA LYS A 88 15.76 -1.86 -2.52
C LYS A 88 15.21 -2.68 -1.36
N CYS A 89 14.84 -3.94 -1.60
CA CYS A 89 14.60 -4.89 -0.52
C CYS A 89 15.94 -5.22 0.13
N THR A 90 16.15 -4.76 1.37
CA THR A 90 17.36 -5.04 2.17
C THR A 90 17.02 -5.61 3.53
N PHE A 91 15.87 -6.26 3.64
CA PHE A 91 15.46 -6.92 4.86
C PHE A 91 16.36 -8.16 5.07
N THR A 92 17.13 -8.20 6.17
CA THR A 92 18.18 -9.23 6.37
C THR A 92 18.05 -10.04 7.66
N ILE A 93 17.05 -9.76 8.51
CA ILE A 93 16.92 -10.40 9.84
C ILE A 93 16.88 -11.93 9.75
N PHE A 94 16.38 -12.49 8.64
CA PHE A 94 16.30 -13.94 8.39
C PHE A 94 17.16 -14.40 7.19
N GLY A 95 18.18 -13.63 6.84
CA GLY A 95 19.06 -13.89 5.70
C GLY A 95 18.59 -13.24 4.39
N PRO A 96 19.43 -13.25 3.34
CA PRO A 96 19.17 -12.55 2.07
C PRO A 96 18.02 -13.15 1.25
N GLU A 97 17.68 -14.42 1.49
CA GLU A 97 16.64 -15.15 0.74
C GLU A 97 15.24 -14.55 0.91
N VAL A 98 14.99 -13.79 1.98
CA VAL A 98 13.67 -13.15 2.22
C VAL A 98 13.30 -12.13 1.15
N CYS A 99 14.28 -11.56 0.46
CA CYS A 99 14.05 -10.62 -0.63
C CYS A 99 14.01 -11.29 -2.00
N LYS A 100 14.14 -12.62 -2.07
CA LYS A 100 14.10 -13.36 -3.33
C LYS A 100 12.71 -13.32 -3.92
N GLY A 101 12.60 -12.79 -5.14
CA GLY A 101 11.34 -12.55 -5.82
C GLY A 101 10.86 -11.10 -5.75
N ALA A 102 11.47 -10.27 -4.88
CA ALA A 102 11.14 -8.84 -4.83
C ALA A 102 11.67 -8.12 -6.09
N VAL A 103 10.76 -7.66 -6.95
CA VAL A 103 11.10 -6.88 -8.16
C VAL A 103 10.63 -5.45 -7.99
N SER A 104 11.56 -4.56 -7.67
CA SER A 104 11.28 -3.12 -7.53
C SER A 104 11.23 -2.40 -8.87
N ALA A 105 10.63 -1.20 -8.87
CA ALA A 105 10.66 -0.28 -9.99
C ALA A 105 12.10 0.22 -10.25
N THR A 106 12.36 0.64 -11.49
CA THR A 106 13.67 1.15 -11.89
C THR A 106 13.65 2.66 -12.16
N PRO A 107 14.77 3.37 -11.98
CA PRO A 107 16.02 2.89 -11.39
C PRO A 107 15.90 2.68 -9.87
N ILE A 108 16.56 1.63 -9.38
CA ILE A 108 16.58 1.27 -7.96
C ILE A 108 17.12 2.44 -7.13
N SER A 109 16.46 2.71 -6.02
CA SER A 109 16.88 3.73 -5.05
C SER A 109 18.21 3.35 -4.40
N PRO A 110 19.17 4.29 -4.28
CA PRO A 110 20.41 4.06 -3.54
C PRO A 110 20.19 4.15 -2.01
N ALA A 111 19.05 4.63 -1.56
CA ALA A 111 18.75 4.79 -0.13
C ALA A 111 18.51 3.44 0.53
N PHE A 112 18.86 3.34 1.81
CA PHE A 112 18.58 2.15 2.61
C PHE A 112 17.07 2.02 2.87
N GLN A 113 16.44 0.99 2.29
CA GLN A 113 15.02 0.63 2.48
C GLN A 113 14.01 1.74 2.16
N ALA A 114 14.35 2.72 1.32
CA ALA A 114 13.45 3.82 1.01
C ALA A 114 13.43 4.11 -0.49
N TYR A 115 12.30 4.63 -0.99
CA TYR A 115 12.21 5.11 -2.36
C TYR A 115 13.13 6.31 -2.58
N GLN A 116 13.42 6.57 -3.85
CA GLN A 116 13.96 7.86 -4.31
C GLN A 116 12.98 8.46 -5.30
N ARG A 117 12.67 9.76 -5.14
CA ARG A 117 11.71 10.51 -5.98
C ARG A 117 12.16 10.54 -7.43
N ARG A 118 11.50 9.81 -8.34
CA ARG A 118 11.81 9.73 -9.78
C ARG A 118 10.55 9.36 -10.58
N ILE A 119 10.42 9.88 -11.80
CA ILE A 119 9.36 9.46 -12.72
C ILE A 119 9.64 8.02 -13.18
N GLY A 120 8.63 7.17 -13.17
CA GLY A 120 8.74 5.73 -13.47
C GLY A 120 9.15 4.86 -12.27
N ALA A 121 9.32 5.43 -11.08
CA ALA A 121 9.81 4.72 -9.90
C ALA A 121 8.70 4.06 -9.04
N GLY A 122 7.56 3.76 -9.64
CA GLY A 122 6.37 3.27 -8.94
C GLY A 122 5.70 4.38 -8.11
N MET A 123 4.56 4.07 -7.50
CA MET A 123 3.69 5.08 -6.90
C MET A 123 4.36 5.93 -5.81
N THR A 124 5.04 5.34 -4.83
CA THR A 124 5.77 6.09 -3.78
C THR A 124 7.00 6.83 -4.34
N GLY A 125 7.65 6.28 -5.37
CA GLY A 125 8.72 6.94 -6.10
C GLY A 125 8.25 8.16 -6.90
N GLU A 126 7.02 8.17 -7.40
CA GLU A 126 6.43 9.27 -8.19
C GLU A 126 5.63 10.29 -7.37
N TRP A 127 5.00 9.86 -6.26
CA TRP A 127 4.13 10.72 -5.44
C TRP A 127 4.62 10.99 -4.02
N GLY A 128 5.56 10.21 -3.49
CA GLY A 128 6.17 10.40 -2.17
C GLY A 128 5.35 9.74 -1.07
N ASP A 129 5.36 10.35 0.11
CA ASP A 129 4.59 9.87 1.27
C ASP A 129 3.09 10.02 1.00
N LEU A 130 2.42 8.90 0.79
CA LEU A 130 1.00 8.89 0.44
C LEU A 130 0.08 9.23 1.63
N THR A 131 0.60 9.24 2.86
CA THR A 131 -0.19 9.64 4.04
C THR A 131 -0.45 11.14 4.09
N LEU A 132 0.28 11.94 3.30
CA LEU A 132 0.04 13.37 3.12
C LEU A 132 -1.15 13.66 2.19
N TYR A 133 -1.68 12.64 1.50
CA TYR A 133 -2.81 12.75 0.60
C TYR A 133 -4.10 12.29 1.28
N ARG A 134 -5.25 12.80 0.80
CA ARG A 134 -6.58 12.41 1.31
C ARG A 134 -7.04 11.07 0.72
N ILE A 135 -6.25 10.02 0.90
CA ILE A 135 -6.55 8.67 0.38
C ILE A 135 -7.09 7.73 1.46
N GLY A 136 -7.44 8.26 2.63
CA GLY A 136 -7.90 7.43 3.74
C GLY A 136 -6.78 6.57 4.31
N LEU A 137 -5.63 7.18 4.61
CA LEU A 137 -4.60 6.66 5.50
C LEU A 137 -4.45 7.64 6.68
N ASP A 138 -4.42 7.15 7.93
CA ASP A 138 -4.25 8.00 9.12
C ASP A 138 -2.76 8.14 9.44
N TYR A 139 -2.29 9.38 9.48
CA TYR A 139 -0.92 9.76 9.80
C TYR A 139 -0.50 9.36 11.23
N PHE A 140 -1.44 9.31 12.19
CA PHE A 140 -1.12 9.04 13.59
C PHE A 140 -0.88 7.56 13.92
N TYR A 141 -1.17 6.64 12.98
CA TYR A 141 -0.91 5.21 13.11
C TYR A 141 -0.09 4.70 11.91
N THR A 142 1.15 5.16 11.83
CA THR A 142 2.13 4.90 10.76
C THR A 142 2.37 3.42 10.45
N SER A 143 2.14 2.51 11.40
CA SER A 143 2.22 1.06 11.19
C SER A 143 1.09 0.46 10.34
N LYS A 144 0.04 1.24 10.01
CA LYS A 144 -1.11 0.79 9.21
C LYS A 144 -1.09 1.29 7.75
N ALA A 145 0.00 1.89 7.29
CA ALA A 145 0.12 2.36 5.90
C ALA A 145 0.78 1.33 4.96
N GLU A 146 0.82 0.07 5.36
CA GLU A 146 1.30 -1.03 4.51
C GLU A 146 0.19 -1.52 3.58
N VAL A 147 0.56 -1.94 2.38
CA VAL A 147 -0.37 -2.54 1.40
C VAL A 147 0.15 -3.89 0.92
N TRP A 148 -0.79 -4.77 0.62
CA TRP A 148 -0.50 -6.08 0.03
C TRP A 148 0.09 -5.92 -1.38
N THR A 149 1.04 -6.79 -1.74
CA THR A 149 1.44 -7.02 -3.14
C THR A 149 1.05 -8.42 -3.60
N ASP A 150 1.19 -8.68 -4.89
CA ASP A 150 1.00 -10.00 -5.50
C ASP A 150 2.33 -10.71 -5.85
N ASP A 151 3.46 -10.17 -5.39
CA ASP A 151 4.77 -10.75 -5.63
C ASP A 151 4.97 -11.99 -4.75
N THR A 152 5.30 -13.11 -5.39
CA THR A 152 5.64 -14.35 -4.70
C THR A 152 7.09 -14.32 -4.20
N HIS A 153 7.35 -14.79 -2.98
CA HIS A 153 8.70 -15.08 -2.51
C HIS A 153 8.95 -16.59 -2.42
N THR A 154 10.22 -17.01 -2.40
CA THR A 154 10.55 -18.42 -2.11
C THR A 154 10.11 -18.74 -0.67
N PRO A 155 9.25 -19.73 -0.40
CA PRO A 155 8.68 -19.94 0.92
C PRO A 155 9.78 -20.18 1.95
N ILE A 156 10.02 -19.20 2.82
CA ILE A 156 10.82 -19.39 4.02
C ILE A 156 9.84 -19.85 5.10
N TYR A 157 10.07 -21.02 5.69
CA TYR A 157 9.16 -21.67 6.65
C TYR A 157 7.76 -22.01 6.11
N ASN A 158 7.60 -22.37 4.83
CA ASN A 158 6.29 -22.66 4.19
C ASN A 158 5.29 -21.49 4.30
N ASN A 159 5.78 -20.26 4.50
CA ASN A 159 4.96 -19.06 4.47
C ASN A 159 4.68 -18.70 2.99
N PRO A 160 3.41 -18.76 2.53
CA PRO A 160 3.02 -18.42 1.16
C PRO A 160 2.70 -16.92 0.98
N HIS A 161 2.95 -16.07 1.97
CA HIS A 161 2.46 -14.69 1.96
C HIS A 161 3.33 -13.77 1.09
N PRO A 162 2.72 -12.79 0.43
CA PRO A 162 3.45 -11.89 -0.44
C PRO A 162 4.16 -10.80 0.36
N PHE A 163 4.94 -9.99 -0.35
CA PHE A 163 5.51 -8.78 0.20
C PHE A 163 4.41 -7.76 0.56
N THR A 164 4.74 -6.87 1.50
CA THR A 164 4.02 -5.62 1.71
C THR A 164 4.93 -4.43 1.40
N VAL A 165 4.31 -3.31 1.03
CA VAL A 165 5.03 -2.05 0.84
C VAL A 165 4.47 -0.99 1.77
N TRP A 166 5.34 -0.35 2.53
CA TRP A 166 4.97 0.75 3.40
C TRP A 166 4.86 2.06 2.62
N LEU A 167 3.67 2.62 2.50
CA LEU A 167 3.40 3.77 1.61
C LEU A 167 4.01 5.10 2.07
N VAL A 168 4.57 5.17 3.28
CA VAL A 168 5.27 6.36 3.80
C VAL A 168 6.68 6.47 3.22
N LYS A 169 7.44 5.37 3.19
CA LYS A 169 8.85 5.33 2.75
C LYS A 169 9.10 4.47 1.53
N GLY A 170 8.10 3.72 1.06
CA GLY A 170 8.23 2.71 0.01
C GLY A 170 9.04 1.48 0.46
N SER A 171 9.25 1.28 1.76
CA SER A 171 10.00 0.14 2.27
C SER A 171 9.30 -1.17 1.92
N ILE A 172 10.07 -2.16 1.46
CA ILE A 172 9.58 -3.50 1.12
C ILE A 172 9.77 -4.39 2.34
N THR A 173 8.68 -4.96 2.84
CA THR A 173 8.70 -5.89 3.97
C THR A 173 8.24 -7.26 3.48
N PRO A 174 9.05 -8.33 3.63
CA PRO A 174 8.53 -9.68 3.47
C PRO A 174 7.55 -9.95 4.61
N ASN A 175 6.28 -10.28 4.33
CA ASN A 175 5.31 -10.45 5.41
C ASN A 175 5.66 -11.69 6.24
N MET A 176 5.99 -11.46 7.51
CA MET A 176 6.37 -12.48 8.49
C MET A 176 5.20 -13.18 9.15
N THR A 177 3.96 -12.99 8.68
CA THR A 177 2.82 -13.76 9.15
C THR A 177 3.16 -15.24 9.11
N SER A 178 3.24 -15.84 10.29
CA SER A 178 3.25 -17.28 10.47
C SER A 178 2.11 -17.88 9.64
N ILE A 179 2.36 -19.01 8.99
CA ILE A 179 1.37 -19.84 8.29
C ILE A 179 0.10 -20.10 9.16
N TRP A 180 0.25 -20.02 10.49
CA TRP A 180 -0.81 -20.21 11.48
C TRP A 180 -1.64 -18.94 11.73
N SER A 181 -1.08 -17.75 11.45
CA SER A 181 -1.71 -16.45 11.71
C SER A 181 -2.52 -15.90 10.55
N SER A 182 -2.23 -16.31 9.32
CA SER A 182 -2.73 -15.65 8.10
C SER A 182 -3.95 -16.29 7.48
N SER A 183 -4.13 -17.61 7.66
CA SER A 183 -5.40 -18.28 7.44
C SER A 183 -6.43 -17.94 8.53
N ARG A 184 -5.98 -17.30 9.62
CA ARG A 184 -6.78 -16.89 10.76
C ARG A 184 -6.44 -15.46 11.15
N CYS A 185 -7.06 -14.48 10.47
CA CYS A 185 -7.00 -13.07 10.89
C CYS A 185 -7.48 -12.84 12.34
N ILE A 186 -8.03 -13.86 12.98
CA ILE A 186 -8.40 -13.97 14.39
C ILE A 186 -7.48 -15.01 15.06
N MET A 187 -6.70 -14.60 16.05
CA MET A 187 -5.91 -15.52 16.88
C MET A 187 -6.84 -16.46 17.67
N ASN A 188 -6.30 -17.56 18.21
CA ASN A 188 -7.10 -18.55 18.94
C ASN A 188 -7.81 -17.99 20.20
N ASP A 189 -7.38 -16.83 20.69
CA ASP A 189 -7.98 -16.08 21.80
C ASP A 189 -9.12 -15.13 21.37
N GLY A 190 -9.47 -15.14 20.07
CA GLY A 190 -10.54 -14.31 19.51
C GLY A 190 -10.12 -12.90 19.12
N TYR A 191 -8.85 -12.52 19.31
CA TYR A 191 -8.37 -11.18 18.97
C TYR A 191 -7.81 -11.09 17.53
N PRO A 192 -7.99 -9.96 16.83
CA PRO A 192 -7.42 -9.75 15.51
C PRO A 192 -5.89 -9.89 15.52
N ASN A 193 -5.35 -10.70 14.61
CA ASN A 193 -3.91 -10.81 14.44
C ASN A 193 -3.38 -9.56 13.72
N SER A 194 -2.54 -8.75 14.38
CA SER A 194 -1.98 -7.50 13.83
C SER A 194 -1.12 -7.69 12.58
N PHE A 195 -0.60 -8.89 12.34
CA PHE A 195 0.27 -9.18 11.21
C PHE A 195 -0.50 -9.43 9.90
N CYS A 196 -1.83 -9.62 9.96
CA CYS A 196 -2.68 -9.90 8.80
C CYS A 196 -3.39 -8.66 8.22
N GLN A 197 -2.84 -7.47 8.42
CA GLN A 197 -3.62 -6.23 8.37
C GLN A 197 -3.04 -5.15 7.42
N ALA A 198 -2.44 -5.54 6.30
CA ALA A 198 -2.12 -4.58 5.24
C ALA A 198 -3.36 -4.18 4.43
N ALA A 199 -3.32 -3.03 3.76
CA ALA A 199 -4.48 -2.47 3.07
C ALA A 199 -4.64 -3.18 1.73
N ALA A 200 -5.88 -3.35 1.30
CA ALA A 200 -6.16 -3.65 -0.08
C ALA A 200 -5.93 -2.38 -0.90
N LEU A 201 -4.87 -2.38 -1.70
CA LEU A 201 -4.64 -1.41 -2.76
C LEU A 201 -4.74 -2.19 -4.05
N CYS A 202 -5.54 -1.70 -4.99
CA CYS A 202 -5.73 -2.33 -6.29
C CYS A 202 -5.13 -1.43 -7.35
N VAL A 203 -4.54 -2.03 -8.38
CA VAL A 203 -4.04 -1.34 -9.57
C VAL A 203 -4.72 -1.88 -10.81
N THR A 204 -4.93 -1.03 -11.79
CA THR A 204 -5.39 -1.47 -13.12
C THR A 204 -4.45 -2.54 -13.68
N PRO A 205 -4.97 -3.57 -14.38
CA PRO A 205 -4.17 -4.67 -14.92
C PRO A 205 -2.90 -4.22 -15.65
#